data_AF-A0A6J6G223-F1
#
_entry.id   AF-A0A6J6G223-F1
#
_cell.length_a   1.000
_cell.length_b   1.000
_cell.length_c   1.000
_cell.angle_alpha   90.00
_cell.angle_beta   90.00
_cell.angle_gamma   90.00
#
_symmetry.space_group_name_H-M   'P 1'
#
loop_
_entity.id
_entity.type
_entity.pdbx_description
1 polymer ?
#
loop_
_entity_poly.entity_id
_entity_poly.type
_entity_poly.pdbx_seq_one_letter_code
_entity_poly.pdbx_strand_id
1 'polypeptide(L)'
;MSTGVDQLILKSSLDFFAAMAFAASLGWGVAAAAIPVGIYQAVWTLIGLGLGNILSGYQVDAMTITGGLMLVCIGLRLLKIKEIAVGNLLPALVIAPLFVSVLHYFQ
;
A
#
# COMPACT_ATOMS: atom_id res chain seq x y z
N MET A 1 6.49 -18.97 0.07
CA MET A 1 7.17 -17.71 -0.26
C MET A 1 6.60 -17.22 -1.58
N SER A 2 5.57 -16.38 -1.54
CA SER A 2 5.17 -15.65 -2.74
C SER A 2 6.23 -14.57 -2.95
N THR A 3 6.87 -14.59 -4.10
CA THR A 3 7.92 -13.64 -4.44
C THR A 3 7.24 -12.27 -4.56
N GLY A 4 7.88 -11.17 -4.15
CA GLY A 4 7.27 -9.82 -4.29
C GLY A 4 6.76 -9.53 -5.71
N VAL A 5 7.34 -10.19 -6.71
CA VAL A 5 6.90 -10.20 -8.11
C VAL A 5 5.46 -10.69 -8.29
N ASP A 6 5.04 -11.76 -7.60
CA ASP A 6 3.66 -12.28 -7.71
C ASP A 6 2.64 -11.24 -7.21
N GLN A 7 2.98 -10.53 -6.13
CA GLN A 7 2.16 -9.47 -5.57
C GLN A 7 2.07 -8.26 -6.52
N LEU A 8 3.18 -7.90 -7.16
CA LEU A 8 3.23 -6.85 -8.19
C LEU A 8 2.39 -7.22 -9.42
N ILE A 9 2.42 -8.48 -9.88
CA ILE A 9 1.60 -8.97 -11.00
C ILE A 9 0.11 -8.92 -10.64
N LEU A 10 -0.24 -9.39 -9.43
CA LEU A 10 -1.62 -9.36 -8.96
C LEU A 10 -2.13 -7.93 -8.85
N LYS A 11 -1.33 -7.01 -8.30
CA LYS A 11 -1.68 -5.59 -8.21
C LYS A 11 -1.84 -4.95 -9.59
N SER A 12 -0.91 -5.18 -10.50
CA SER A 12 -0.96 -4.61 -11.86
C SER A 12 -2.20 -5.08 -12.64
N SER A 13 -2.58 -6.35 -12.45
CA SER A 13 -3.81 -6.90 -13.04
C SER A 13 -5.06 -6.19 -12.50
N LEU A 14 -5.15 -5.96 -11.19
CA LEU A 14 -6.26 -5.23 -10.57
C LEU A 14 -6.33 -3.77 -11.05
N ASP A 15 -5.19 -3.09 -11.13
CA ASP A 15 -5.12 -1.70 -11.61
C ASP A 15 -5.53 -1.59 -13.09
N PHE A 16 -5.24 -2.61 -13.93
CA PHE A 16 -5.70 -2.68 -15.33
C PHE A 16 -7.23 -2.75 -15.44
N PHE A 17 -7.87 -3.64 -14.68
CA PHE A 17 -9.35 -3.74 -14.67
C PHE A 17 -9.98 -2.43 -14.15
N ALA A 18 -9.43 -1.84 -13.10
CA ALA A 18 -9.90 -0.56 -12.57
C ALA A 18 -9.75 0.58 -13.59
N ALA A 19 -8.62 0.66 -14.29
CA ALA A 19 -8.39 1.66 -15.33
C ALA A 19 -9.38 1.54 -16.49
N MET A 20 -9.78 0.33 -16.88
CA MET A 20 -10.80 0.13 -17.91
C MET A 20 -12.17 0.69 -17.50
N ALA A 21 -12.60 0.40 -16.27
CA ALA A 21 -13.86 0.92 -15.72
C ALA A 21 -13.83 2.45 -15.57
N PHE A 22 -12.72 3.01 -15.09
CA PHE A 22 -12.54 4.45 -15.01
C PHE A 22 -12.44 5.10 -16.40
N ALA A 23 -11.81 4.47 -17.39
CA ALA A 23 -11.68 5.01 -18.74
C ALA A 23 -13.03 5.10 -19.45
N ALA A 24 -13.93 4.13 -19.21
CA ALA A 24 -15.30 4.19 -19.71
C ALA A 24 -16.10 5.38 -19.12
N SER A 25 -15.76 5.83 -17.91
CA SER A 25 -16.47 6.91 -17.21
C SER A 25 -15.81 8.30 -17.38
N LEU A 26 -14.48 8.35 -17.42
CA LEU A 26 -13.65 9.56 -17.39
C LEU A 26 -12.87 9.79 -18.70
N GLY A 27 -12.94 8.87 -19.65
CA GLY A 27 -12.32 8.98 -20.98
C GLY A 27 -10.79 9.00 -20.96
N TRP A 28 -10.21 9.81 -21.85
CA TRP A 28 -8.76 9.92 -22.06
C TRP A 28 -7.99 10.37 -20.80
N GLY A 29 -8.66 11.00 -19.84
CA GLY A 29 -8.05 11.45 -18.57
C GLY A 29 -7.43 10.31 -17.74
N VAL A 30 -7.86 9.06 -17.95
CA VAL A 30 -7.29 7.90 -17.25
C VAL A 30 -5.89 7.56 -17.74
N ALA A 31 -5.59 7.78 -19.03
CA ALA A 31 -4.23 7.58 -19.54
C ALA A 31 -3.23 8.56 -18.88
N ALA A 32 -3.67 9.78 -18.56
CA ALA A 32 -2.87 10.76 -17.84
C ALA A 32 -2.57 10.35 -16.38
N ALA A 33 -3.39 9.47 -15.77
CA ALA A 33 -3.16 8.97 -14.41
C ALA A 33 -1.93 8.05 -14.28
N ALA A 34 -1.42 7.51 -15.40
CA ALA A 34 -0.19 6.73 -15.41
C ALA A 34 1.02 7.54 -14.93
N ILE A 35 1.04 8.86 -15.20
CA ILE A 35 2.14 9.75 -14.80
C ILE A 35 2.22 9.87 -13.26
N PRO A 36 1.18 10.35 -12.53
CA PRO A 36 1.26 10.45 -11.08
C PRO A 36 1.43 9.09 -10.41
N VAL A 37 0.75 8.04 -10.88
CA VAL A 37 0.88 6.69 -10.31
C VAL A 37 2.32 6.17 -10.46
N GLY A 38 2.92 6.34 -11.64
CA GLY A 38 4.31 5.95 -11.90
C GLY A 38 5.29 6.70 -11.01
N ILE A 39 5.10 8.02 -10.82
CA ILE A 39 5.93 8.82 -9.91
C ILE A 39 5.82 8.31 -8.48
N TYR A 40 4.61 8.15 -7.95
CA TYR A 40 4.43 7.69 -6.57
C TYR A 40 5.00 6.29 -6.35
N GLN A 41 4.76 5.36 -7.28
CA GLN A 41 5.32 4.01 -7.18
C GLN A 41 6.85 4.03 -7.23
N ALA A 42 7.45 4.73 -8.19
CA ALA A 42 8.90 4.80 -8.33
C ALA A 42 9.58 5.44 -7.11
N VAL A 43 9.00 6.53 -6.58
CA VAL A 43 9.49 7.20 -5.36
C VAL A 43 9.48 6.23 -4.18
N TRP A 44 8.36 5.55 -3.94
CA TRP A 44 8.28 4.57 -2.85
C TRP A 44 9.18 3.36 -3.05
N THR A 45 9.35 2.88 -4.28
CA THR A 45 10.29 1.80 -4.60
C THR A 45 11.73 2.21 -4.31
N LEU A 46 12.15 3.41 -4.70
CA LEU A 46 13.49 3.94 -4.40
C LEU A 46 13.72 4.10 -2.89
N ILE A 47 12.74 4.64 -2.17
CA ILE A 47 12.79 4.75 -0.70
C ILE A 47 12.90 3.35 -0.07
N GLY A 48 12.12 2.39 -0.56
CA GLY A 48 12.14 1.00 -0.09
C GLY A 48 13.47 0.29 -0.33
N LEU A 49 14.14 0.56 -1.46
CA LEU A 49 15.48 0.03 -1.73
C LEU A 49 16.52 0.56 -0.73
N GLY A 50 16.42 1.83 -0.31
CA GLY A 50 17.29 2.40 0.72
C GLY A 50 16.95 1.91 2.14
N LEU A 51 15.66 1.82 2.46
CA LEU A 51 15.16 1.37 3.77
C LEU A 51 15.31 -0.14 3.99
N GLY A 52 15.44 -0.94 2.93
CA GLY A 52 15.63 -2.40 3.03
C GLY A 52 16.89 -2.83 3.77
N ASN A 53 17.89 -1.95 3.89
CA ASN A 53 19.08 -2.19 4.72
C ASN A 53 18.90 -1.80 6.19
N ILE A 54 17.86 -1.02 6.52
CA ILE A 54 17.61 -0.48 7.86
C ILE A 54 16.48 -1.26 8.56
N LEU A 55 15.47 -1.71 7.80
CA LEU A 55 14.32 -2.43 8.33
C LEU A 55 14.57 -3.93 8.36
N SER A 56 14.51 -4.51 9.56
CA SER A 56 14.50 -5.96 9.75
C SER A 56 13.18 -6.57 9.26
N GLY A 57 13.21 -7.86 8.90
CA GLY A 57 12.03 -8.57 8.36
C GLY A 57 10.79 -8.47 9.26
N TYR A 58 10.96 -8.48 10.58
CA TYR A 58 9.84 -8.34 11.52
C TYR A 58 9.15 -6.96 11.45
N GLN A 59 9.88 -5.89 11.14
CA GLN A 59 9.30 -4.54 10.97
C GLN A 59 8.50 -4.46 9.67
N VAL A 60 9.01 -5.09 8.61
CA VAL A 60 8.34 -5.17 7.31
C VAL A 60 7.03 -5.97 7.42
N ASP A 61 7.03 -7.07 8.17
CA ASP A 61 5.83 -7.85 8.43
C ASP A 61 4.78 -7.03 9.19
N ALA A 62 5.18 -6.31 10.25
CA ALA A 62 4.28 -5.44 11.01
C ALA A 62 3.67 -4.32 10.15
N MET A 63 4.46 -3.69 9.28
CA MET A 63 3.99 -2.71 8.31
C MET A 63 3.01 -3.33 7.30
N THR A 64 3.31 -4.53 6.81
CA THR A 64 2.48 -5.24 5.82
C THR A 64 1.11 -5.62 6.40
N ILE A 65 1.09 -6.13 7.64
CA ILE A 65 -0.16 -6.46 8.36
C ILE A 65 -1.00 -5.20 8.57
N THR A 66 -0.38 -4.11 9.03
CA THR A 66 -1.06 -2.82 9.27
C THR A 66 -1.63 -2.25 7.97
N GLY A 67 -0.83 -2.26 6.89
CA GLY A 67 -1.24 -1.86 5.55
C GLY A 67 -2.40 -2.69 5.00
N GLY A 68 -2.34 -4.01 5.15
CA GLY A 68 -3.39 -4.93 4.75
C GLY A 68 -4.73 -4.64 5.45
N LEU A 69 -4.69 -4.35 6.76
CA LEU A 69 -5.88 -3.97 7.51
C LEU A 69 -6.50 -2.66 7.00
N MET A 70 -5.66 -1.67 6.67
CA MET A 70 -6.14 -0.42 6.07
C MET A 70 -6.80 -0.64 4.70
N LEU A 71 -6.27 -1.54 3.86
CA LEU A 71 -6.91 -1.90 2.58
C LEU A 71 -8.31 -2.50 2.79
N VAL A 72 -8.47 -3.35 3.81
CA VAL A 72 -9.80 -3.88 4.19
C VAL A 72 -10.73 -2.74 4.62
N CYS A 73 -10.25 -1.78 5.41
CA CYS A 73 -11.04 -0.61 5.80
C CYS A 73 -11.45 0.25 4.60
N ILE A 74 -10.58 0.42 3.60
CA ILE A 74 -10.91 1.13 2.35
C ILE A 74 -11.99 0.36 1.59
N GLY A 75 -11.88 -0.96 1.49
CA GLY A 75 -12.91 -1.81 0.89
C GLY A 75 -14.28 -1.61 1.56
N LEU A 76 -14.34 -1.69 2.89
CA LEU A 76 -15.58 -1.47 3.66
C LEU A 76 -16.19 -0.08 3.44
N ARG A 77 -15.34 0.95 3.29
CA ARG A 77 -15.75 2.32 2.99
C ARG A 77 -16.32 2.44 1.57
N LEU A 78 -15.66 1.82 0.57
CA LEU A 78 -16.14 1.82 -0.82
C LEU A 78 -17.47 1.07 -0.97
N LEU A 79 -17.67 -0.02 -0.22
CA LEU A 79 -18.96 -0.73 -0.16
C LEU A 79 -20.04 0.02 0.63
N LYS A 80 -19.75 1.20 1.19
CA LYS A 80 -20.65 1.98 2.07
C LYS A 80 -21.21 1.20 3.27
N ILE A 81 -20.53 0.14 3.69
CA ILE A 81 -20.92 -0.64 4.88
C ILE A 81 -20.53 0.13 6.14
N LYS A 82 -19.31 0.69 6.16
CA LYS A 82 -18.80 1.47 7.29
C LYS A 82 -17.85 2.57 6.81
N GLU A 83 -18.19 3.81 7.15
CA GLU A 83 -17.35 4.99 6.95
C GLU A 83 -16.20 4.97 7.97
N ILE A 84 -15.05 4.41 7.58
CA ILE A 84 -13.82 4.46 8.37
C ILE A 84 -12.91 5.56 7.79
N ALA A 85 -12.49 6.51 8.62
CA ALA A 85 -11.54 7.55 8.24
C ALA A 85 -10.12 6.99 8.11
N VAL A 86 -9.87 6.18 7.08
CA VAL A 86 -8.58 5.50 6.86
C VAL A 86 -7.42 6.49 6.75
N GLY A 87 -7.68 7.72 6.29
CA GLY A 87 -6.67 8.79 6.29
C GLY A 87 -6.11 9.11 7.69
N ASN A 88 -6.92 8.98 8.75
CA ASN A 88 -6.46 9.19 10.13
C ASN A 88 -5.65 7.99 10.66
N LEU A 89 -5.70 6.85 9.96
CA LEU A 89 -4.95 5.64 10.30
C LEU A 89 -3.59 5.57 9.57
N LEU A 90 -3.31 6.47 8.62
CA LEU A 90 -2.01 6.55 7.94
C LEU A 90 -0.79 6.62 8.89
N PRO A 91 -0.82 7.36 10.02
CA PRO A 91 0.29 7.37 10.97
C PRO A 91 0.62 5.99 11.54
N ALA A 92 -0.33 5.04 11.55
CA ALA A 92 -0.12 3.69 12.04
C ALA A 92 0.96 2.92 11.26
N LEU A 93 1.18 3.23 9.97
CA LEU A 93 2.25 2.61 9.17
C LEU A 93 3.65 2.91 9.70
N VAL A 94 3.84 4.06 10.36
CA VAL A 94 5.12 4.47 10.95
C VAL A 94 5.21 4.01 12.40
N ILE A 95 4.08 4.04 13.12
CA ILE A 95 4.03 3.64 14.53
C ILE A 95 4.25 2.12 14.68
N ALA A 96 3.68 1.29 13.78
CA ALA A 96 3.82 -0.17 13.83
C ALA A 96 5.28 -0.66 13.85
N PRO A 97 6.16 -0.30 12.90
CA PRO A 97 7.56 -0.75 12.93
C PRO A 97 8.31 -0.20 14.16
N LEU A 98 8.09 1.06 14.54
CA LEU A 98 8.70 1.66 15.74
C LEU A 98 8.32 0.90 17.01
N PHE A 99 7.06 0.53 17.16
CA PHE A 99 6.56 -0.18 18.34
C PHE A 99 7.19 -1.58 18.45
N VAL A 100 7.32 -2.28 17.32
CA VAL A 100 7.97 -3.60 17.30
C VAL A 100 9.48 -3.49 17.53
N SER A 101 10.15 -2.43 17.07
CA SER A 101 11.56 -2.17 17.39
C SER A 101 11.77 -1.97 18.90
N VAL A 102 10.87 -1.25 19.58
CA VAL A 102 10.93 -1.05 21.04
C VAL A 102 10.70 -2.36 21.80
N LEU A 103 9.74 -3.18 21.37
CA LEU A 103 9.48 -4.49 21.98
C LEU A 103 10.66 -5.45 21.81
N HIS A 104 11.31 -5.44 20.65
CA HIS A 104 12.51 -6.24 20.42
C HIS A 104 13.70 -5.81 21.30
N TYR A 105 13.76 -4.55 21.74
CA TYR A 105 14.80 -4.11 22.68
C TYR A 105 14.56 -4.65 24.11
N PHE A 106 13.31 -4.97 24.45
CA PHE A 106 12.91 -5.47 25.76
C PHE A 106 13.00 -7.00 25.89
N GLN A 107 13.24 -7.72 24.80
CA GLN A 107 13.30 -9.18 24.73
C GLN A 107 14.74 -9.65 24.50
#